data_AF-A0A6I9NHE6-F1
#
_entry.id   AF-A0A6I9NHE6-F1
#
_cell.length_a   1.000
_cell.length_b   1.000
_cell.length_c   1.000
_cell.angle_alpha   90.00
_cell.angle_beta   90.00
_cell.angle_gamma   90.00
#
_symmetry.space_group_name_H-M   'P 1'
#
loop_
_entity.id
_entity.type
_entity.pdbx_description
1 polymer ?
#
loop_
_entity_poly.entity_id
_entity_poly.type
_entity_poly.pdbx_seq_one_letter_code
_entity_poly.pdbx_strand_id
1 'polypeptide(L)'
;MELLKAKHSGIPPTLRDDRLSDEKAFGGISQRLDLRARLQCKSFSWYLKNVYPEVFMPDLNPLRFGSVKNVGKDSCLDVGENNEGGKQLIMYPCHGLGGNQYFEFSTRHEIRHNIQKELCLHGAEGTVKLEDCQYKGGKTLLGAEQKWELKDNQLFYMPGGSMCLSARHEHPSLALCNPSDRYQLWTFV
;
A
#
# COMPACT_ATOMS: atom_id res chain seq x y z
N MET A 1 55.49 -9.90 -14.33
CA MET A 1 54.65 -10.63 -13.36
C MET A 1 54.29 -9.66 -12.24
N GLU A 2 53.00 -9.30 -12.26
CA GLU A 2 52.16 -8.54 -11.32
C GLU A 2 52.73 -7.54 -10.31
N LEU A 3 52.15 -6.36 -10.45
CA LEU A 3 52.25 -5.17 -9.62
C LEU A 3 51.37 -5.28 -8.36
N LEU A 4 51.92 -4.77 -7.25
CA LEU A 4 51.26 -3.97 -6.21
C LEU A 4 49.88 -4.44 -5.70
N LYS A 5 49.90 -5.17 -4.58
CA LYS A 5 48.77 -5.25 -3.64
C LYS A 5 48.56 -3.89 -2.96
N ALA A 6 47.54 -3.14 -3.39
CA ALA A 6 46.99 -2.04 -2.60
C ALA A 6 45.88 -2.55 -1.69
N LYS A 7 46.13 -2.58 -0.38
CA LYS A 7 45.10 -2.65 0.66
C LYS A 7 44.28 -1.37 0.59
N HIS A 8 42.95 -1.46 0.48
CA HIS A 8 42.02 -0.41 0.93
C HIS A 8 40.92 -1.07 1.76
N SER A 9 41.16 -1.05 3.07
CA SER A 9 40.19 -1.16 4.16
C SER A 9 39.26 0.05 4.16
N GLY A 10 37.95 -0.14 4.31
CA GLY A 10 37.06 0.99 4.55
C GLY A 10 35.55 0.81 4.47
N ILE A 11 34.99 -0.40 4.48
CA ILE A 11 33.53 -0.58 4.57
C ILE A 11 33.21 -1.29 5.90
N PRO A 12 32.36 -0.69 6.77
CA PRO A 12 31.93 -1.33 8.02
C PRO A 12 31.26 -2.68 7.75
N PRO A 13 31.47 -3.72 8.59
CA PRO A 13 30.89 -5.06 8.38
C PRO A 13 29.36 -5.08 8.39
N THR A 14 28.72 -4.03 8.90
CA THR A 14 27.27 -3.91 9.05
C THR A 14 26.52 -3.59 7.75
N LEU A 15 27.22 -3.35 6.64
CA LEU A 15 26.61 -3.07 5.32
C LEU A 15 26.70 -4.24 4.33
N ARG A 16 27.24 -5.39 4.75
CA ARG A 16 27.06 -6.64 4.00
C ARG A 16 25.74 -7.26 4.42
N ASP A 17 24.65 -6.74 3.87
CA ASP A 17 23.39 -7.45 3.90
C ASP A 17 23.42 -8.57 2.84
N ASP A 18 24.22 -9.60 3.13
CA ASP A 18 24.31 -10.83 2.34
C ASP A 18 23.06 -11.72 2.54
N ARG A 19 21.97 -11.20 3.14
CA ARG A 19 20.74 -11.94 3.48
C ARG A 19 19.51 -11.50 2.70
N LEU A 20 19.69 -10.86 1.54
CA LEU A 20 18.61 -10.61 0.57
C LEU A 20 18.44 -11.73 -0.48
N SER A 21 19.15 -12.86 -0.33
CA SER A 21 18.79 -14.14 -0.95
C SER A 21 18.03 -14.95 0.10
N ASP A 22 16.74 -15.21 -0.08
CA ASP A 22 16.42 -16.54 -0.59
C ASP A 22 15.11 -16.66 -1.38
N GLU A 23 14.29 -15.61 -1.56
CA GLU A 23 12.98 -15.81 -2.19
C GLU A 23 12.85 -15.39 -3.67
N LYS A 24 13.84 -14.71 -4.25
CA LYS A 24 13.85 -14.43 -5.70
C LYS A 24 15.27 -14.45 -6.27
N ALA A 25 15.52 -15.39 -7.18
CA ALA A 25 16.82 -15.56 -7.84
C ALA A 25 17.07 -14.46 -8.88
N PHE A 26 17.43 -13.25 -8.43
CA PHE A 26 17.80 -12.13 -9.29
C PHE A 26 19.28 -12.16 -9.76
N GLY A 27 20.03 -13.19 -9.38
CA GLY A 27 21.46 -13.32 -9.65
C GLY A 27 22.33 -12.43 -8.76
N GLY A 28 23.66 -12.54 -8.92
CA GLY A 28 24.62 -11.77 -8.13
C GLY A 28 24.72 -10.30 -8.58
N ILE A 29 24.60 -9.36 -7.63
CA ILE A 29 24.61 -7.92 -7.91
C ILE A 29 25.94 -7.21 -7.58
N SER A 30 26.99 -7.95 -7.18
CA SER A 30 28.25 -7.37 -6.68
C SER A 30 28.90 -6.39 -7.66
N GLN A 31 28.93 -6.72 -8.95
CA GLN A 31 29.50 -5.82 -9.98
C GLN A 31 28.75 -4.49 -10.09
N ARG A 32 27.43 -4.48 -9.86
CA ARG A 32 26.60 -3.26 -9.88
C ARG A 32 26.84 -2.40 -8.64
N LEU A 33 27.04 -3.03 -7.48
CA LEU A 33 27.40 -2.35 -6.24
C LEU A 33 28.79 -1.70 -6.36
N ASP A 34 29.77 -2.41 -6.90
CA ASP A 34 31.13 -1.89 -7.12
C ASP A 34 31.13 -0.70 -8.08
N LEU A 35 30.34 -0.77 -9.16
CA LEU A 35 30.18 0.35 -10.09
C LEU A 35 29.59 1.58 -9.39
N ARG A 36 28.54 1.41 -8.58
CA ARG A 36 27.92 2.49 -7.81
C ARG A 36 28.92 3.17 -6.87
N ALA A 37 29.76 2.39 -6.21
CA ALA A 37 30.79 2.89 -5.30
C ALA A 37 31.88 3.66 -6.06
N ARG A 38 32.43 3.09 -7.14
CA ARG A 38 33.49 3.72 -7.95
C ARG A 38 33.06 5.04 -8.57
N LEU A 39 31.80 5.15 -9.02
CA LEU A 39 31.26 6.37 -9.61
C LEU A 39 30.71 7.37 -8.56
N GLN A 40 30.81 7.05 -7.26
CA GLN A 40 30.30 7.89 -6.17
C GLN A 40 28.84 8.34 -6.38
N CYS A 41 27.98 7.42 -6.87
CA CYS A 41 26.60 7.73 -7.18
C CYS A 41 25.84 8.23 -5.93
N LYS A 42 24.91 9.17 -6.14
CA LYS A 42 24.03 9.67 -5.08
C LYS A 42 23.01 8.60 -4.64
N SER A 43 22.42 8.79 -3.47
CA SER A 43 21.39 7.89 -2.94
C SER A 43 20.07 8.01 -3.70
N PHE A 44 19.20 7.01 -3.57
CA PHE A 44 17.85 7.08 -4.14
C PHE A 44 17.04 8.22 -3.50
N SER A 45 17.18 8.47 -2.19
CA SER A 45 16.56 9.63 -1.54
C SER A 45 17.02 10.96 -2.12
N TRP A 46 18.30 11.07 -2.52
CA TRP A 46 18.79 12.26 -3.23
C TRP A 46 18.14 12.39 -4.60
N TYR A 47 18.00 11.30 -5.35
CA TYR A 47 17.32 11.30 -6.65
C TYR A 47 15.86 11.78 -6.52
N LEU A 48 15.09 11.20 -5.60
CA LEU A 48 13.69 11.61 -5.40
C LEU A 48 13.57 13.07 -4.97
N LYS A 49 14.49 13.56 -4.13
CA LYS A 49 14.45 14.95 -3.67
C LYS A 49 14.88 15.98 -4.73
N ASN A 50 15.77 15.62 -5.66
CA ASN A 50 16.44 16.59 -6.53
C ASN A 50 16.16 16.39 -8.02
N VAL A 51 15.79 15.18 -8.45
CA VAL A 51 15.57 14.85 -9.86
C VAL A 51 14.09 14.59 -10.14
N TYR A 52 13.37 13.95 -9.21
CA TYR A 52 11.95 13.68 -9.37
C TYR A 52 11.11 14.09 -8.13
N PRO A 53 11.17 15.37 -7.71
CA PRO A 53 10.56 15.85 -6.46
C PRO A 53 9.03 15.79 -6.42
N GLU A 54 8.38 15.76 -7.58
CA GLU A 54 6.93 15.66 -7.72
C GLU A 54 6.40 14.23 -7.61
N VAL A 55 7.28 13.22 -7.56
CA VAL A 55 6.86 11.84 -7.40
C VAL A 55 6.28 11.64 -6.00
N PHE A 56 5.10 11.03 -5.95
CA PHE A 56 4.54 10.59 -4.69
C PHE A 56 5.40 9.48 -4.10
N MET A 57 5.70 9.64 -2.82
CA MET A 57 6.28 8.58 -2.00
C MET A 57 5.14 7.93 -1.23
N PRO A 58 4.80 6.66 -1.52
CA PRO A 58 3.96 5.88 -0.63
C PRO A 58 4.48 5.95 0.80
N ASP A 59 3.57 5.76 1.75
CA ASP A 59 4.01 5.55 3.12
C ASP A 59 4.94 4.33 3.11
N LEU A 60 6.21 4.52 3.46
CA LEU A 60 7.18 3.42 3.43
C LEU A 60 6.84 2.35 4.47
N ASN A 61 5.99 2.69 5.46
CA ASN A 61 5.57 1.81 6.53
C ASN A 61 4.05 1.96 6.75
N PRO A 62 3.20 1.44 5.84
CA PRO A 62 1.77 1.40 6.08
C PRO A 62 1.47 0.59 7.34
N LEU A 63 0.42 0.94 8.07
CA LEU A 63 0.04 0.26 9.30
C LEU A 63 -0.32 -1.21 9.04
N ARG A 64 -0.97 -1.47 7.90
CA ARG A 64 -1.30 -2.80 7.37
C ARG A 64 -1.23 -2.74 5.85
N PHE A 65 -0.94 -3.86 5.20
CA PHE A 65 -0.97 -3.99 3.76
C PHE A 65 -1.29 -5.43 3.38
N GLY A 66 -1.70 -5.66 2.13
CA GLY A 66 -2.06 -6.98 1.62
C GLY A 66 -3.47 -6.99 1.04
N SER A 67 -4.14 -8.14 1.08
CA SER A 67 -5.51 -8.26 0.62
C SER A 67 -6.50 -8.04 1.76
N VAL A 68 -7.63 -7.40 1.47
CA VAL A 68 -8.65 -7.08 2.48
C VAL A 68 -9.80 -8.07 2.37
N LYS A 69 -9.78 -9.09 3.22
CA LYS A 69 -10.74 -10.20 3.23
C LYS A 69 -11.96 -9.85 4.08
N ASN A 70 -13.15 -10.15 3.57
CA ASN A 70 -14.41 -10.12 4.31
C ASN A 70 -14.71 -11.47 4.97
N VAL A 71 -15.11 -11.46 6.24
CA VAL A 71 -15.40 -12.70 7.00
C VAL A 71 -16.73 -13.36 6.61
N GLY A 72 -17.74 -12.57 6.23
CA GLY A 72 -19.07 -13.07 5.87
C GLY A 72 -19.16 -13.60 4.45
N LYS A 73 -18.46 -12.96 3.51
CA LYS A 73 -18.47 -13.32 2.08
C LYS A 73 -17.31 -14.23 1.66
N ASP A 74 -16.36 -14.47 2.56
CA ASP A 74 -15.15 -15.27 2.33
C ASP A 74 -14.39 -14.90 1.04
N SER A 75 -14.37 -13.61 0.73
CA SER A 75 -13.77 -13.04 -0.48
C SER A 75 -13.11 -11.71 -0.15
N CYS A 76 -12.27 -11.23 -1.05
CA CYS A 76 -11.46 -10.04 -0.87
C CYS A 76 -12.07 -8.85 -1.62
N LEU A 77 -11.83 -7.64 -1.10
CA LEU A 77 -11.99 -6.42 -1.88
C LEU A 77 -11.09 -6.53 -3.11
N ASP A 78 -11.65 -6.16 -4.25
CA ASP A 78 -10.96 -6.15 -5.52
C ASP A 78 -11.38 -4.91 -6.30
N VAL A 79 -10.42 -4.22 -6.89
CA VAL A 79 -10.69 -2.98 -7.64
C VAL A 79 -11.46 -3.22 -8.93
N GLY A 80 -11.51 -4.48 -9.41
CA GLY A 80 -12.13 -4.85 -10.69
C GLY A 80 -11.27 -4.46 -11.89
N GLU A 81 -11.78 -4.72 -13.09
CA GLU A 81 -11.06 -4.42 -14.32
C GLU A 81 -11.11 -2.91 -14.66
N ASN A 82 -9.96 -2.35 -15.04
CA ASN A 82 -9.83 -0.98 -15.55
C ASN A 82 -10.44 0.07 -14.61
N ASN A 83 -10.22 -0.06 -13.31
CA ASN A 83 -10.64 0.92 -12.31
C ASN A 83 -9.54 1.97 -12.09
N GLU A 84 -9.66 3.07 -12.84
CA GLU A 84 -8.75 4.21 -12.75
C GLU A 84 -9.25 5.32 -11.81
N GLY A 85 -10.27 5.03 -10.99
CA GLY A 85 -11.04 6.00 -10.21
C GLY A 85 -12.49 6.14 -10.69
N GLY A 86 -13.38 6.55 -9.78
CA GLY A 86 -14.80 6.77 -10.01
C GLY A 86 -15.69 5.52 -10.00
N LYS A 87 -15.12 4.31 -9.96
CA LYS A 87 -15.88 3.04 -10.00
C LYS A 87 -15.95 2.35 -8.64
N GLN A 88 -17.06 1.66 -8.41
CA GLN A 88 -17.26 0.80 -7.24
C GLN A 88 -16.32 -0.41 -7.29
N LEU A 89 -16.00 -0.93 -6.11
CA LEU A 89 -15.22 -2.15 -5.98
C LEU A 89 -16.12 -3.37 -6.16
N ILE A 90 -15.50 -4.54 -6.32
CA ILE A 90 -16.20 -5.82 -6.30
C ILE A 90 -15.66 -6.68 -5.15
N MET A 91 -16.39 -7.77 -4.86
CA MET A 91 -15.90 -8.85 -4.02
C MET A 91 -15.44 -9.98 -4.93
N TYR A 92 -14.19 -10.44 -4.78
CA TYR A 92 -13.61 -11.48 -5.62
C TYR A 92 -12.86 -12.53 -4.78
N PRO A 93 -12.78 -13.81 -5.20
CA PRO A 93 -11.98 -14.81 -4.50
C PRO A 93 -10.57 -14.30 -4.18
N CYS A 94 -10.15 -14.45 -2.93
CA CYS A 94 -8.84 -14.03 -2.48
C CYS A 94 -7.76 -14.88 -3.17
N HIS A 95 -6.86 -14.27 -3.93
CA HIS A 95 -5.83 -15.01 -4.68
C HIS A 95 -4.39 -14.73 -4.21
N GLY A 96 -4.17 -13.73 -3.35
CA GLY A 96 -2.86 -13.49 -2.71
C GLY A 96 -1.73 -13.05 -3.65
N LEU A 97 -2.08 -12.53 -4.85
CA LEU A 97 -1.10 -12.11 -5.86
C LEU A 97 -0.83 -10.60 -5.83
N GLY A 98 -1.42 -9.88 -4.88
CA GLY A 98 -1.44 -8.42 -4.88
C GLY A 98 -2.26 -7.88 -6.06
N GLY A 99 -1.68 -7.01 -6.87
CA GLY A 99 -2.35 -6.42 -8.03
C GLY A 99 -3.66 -5.76 -7.64
N ASN A 100 -4.77 -6.17 -8.27
CA ASN A 100 -6.11 -5.63 -8.02
C ASN A 100 -6.63 -5.84 -6.59
N GLN A 101 -6.03 -6.75 -5.81
CA GLN A 101 -6.39 -7.03 -4.42
C GLN A 101 -5.37 -6.45 -3.44
N TYR A 102 -4.43 -5.63 -3.89
CA TYR A 102 -3.48 -4.97 -3.00
C TYR A 102 -4.07 -3.68 -2.45
N PHE A 103 -4.11 -3.57 -1.12
CA PHE A 103 -4.47 -2.35 -0.40
C PHE A 103 -3.50 -2.07 0.73
N GLU A 104 -3.40 -0.81 1.11
CA GLU A 104 -2.64 -0.33 2.27
C GLU A 104 -3.56 0.44 3.21
N PHE A 105 -3.41 0.21 4.52
CA PHE A 105 -4.01 1.07 5.54
C PHE A 105 -2.95 2.06 6.03
N SER A 106 -3.11 3.34 5.70
CA SER A 106 -2.11 4.37 5.94
C SER A 106 -2.08 4.82 7.40
N THR A 107 -0.97 5.43 7.83
CA THR A 107 -0.86 6.14 9.12
C THR A 107 -1.83 7.33 9.24
N ARG A 108 -2.43 7.75 8.13
CA ARG A 108 -3.43 8.82 8.03
C ARG A 108 -4.87 8.30 8.00
N HIS A 109 -5.09 7.01 8.25
CA HIS A 109 -6.42 6.42 8.29
C HIS A 109 -7.10 6.40 6.90
N GLU A 110 -6.35 6.13 5.84
CA GLU A 110 -6.90 5.88 4.50
C GLU A 110 -6.72 4.41 4.13
N ILE A 111 -7.62 3.89 3.29
CA ILE A 111 -7.45 2.58 2.63
C ILE A 111 -7.06 2.88 1.18
N ARG A 112 -5.80 2.65 0.83
CA ARG A 112 -5.18 3.06 -0.43
C ARG A 112 -5.03 1.87 -1.37
N HIS A 113 -5.27 2.08 -2.66
CA HIS A 113 -4.84 1.23 -3.76
C HIS A 113 -3.89 2.05 -4.63
N ASN A 114 -2.58 1.83 -4.46
CA ASN A 114 -1.51 2.70 -4.93
C ASN A 114 -0.54 2.00 -5.90
N ILE A 115 -1.07 1.18 -6.82
CA ILE A 115 -0.24 0.46 -7.81
C ILE A 115 0.07 1.32 -9.04
N GLN A 116 -0.97 1.78 -9.75
CA GLN A 116 -0.82 2.60 -10.97
C GLN A 116 -1.16 4.07 -10.73
N LYS A 117 -2.19 4.33 -9.92
CA LYS A 117 -2.63 5.65 -9.47
C LYS A 117 -2.80 5.61 -7.96
N GLU A 118 -2.72 6.76 -7.33
CA GLU A 118 -3.01 6.90 -5.90
C GLU A 118 -4.51 7.02 -5.66
N LEU A 119 -5.16 5.87 -5.57
CA LEU A 119 -6.58 5.80 -5.30
C LEU A 119 -6.84 5.48 -3.83
N CYS A 120 -7.90 6.06 -3.28
CA CYS A 120 -8.34 5.88 -1.91
C CYS A 120 -9.79 5.39 -1.89
N LEU A 121 -10.08 4.48 -0.96
CA LEU A 121 -11.43 4.06 -0.68
C LEU A 121 -12.24 5.27 -0.19
N HIS A 122 -13.28 5.59 -0.93
CA HIS A 122 -14.12 6.76 -0.74
C HIS A 122 -15.56 6.30 -0.54
N GLY A 123 -16.15 6.66 0.60
CA GLY A 123 -17.54 6.35 0.91
C GLY A 123 -18.40 7.62 0.94
N ALA A 124 -19.44 7.63 0.12
CA ALA A 124 -20.40 8.73 0.04
C ALA A 124 -21.75 8.21 -0.45
N GLU A 125 -22.85 8.78 0.05
CA GLU A 125 -24.22 8.50 -0.41
C GLU A 125 -24.58 6.99 -0.40
N GLY A 126 -24.11 6.25 0.61
CA GLY A 126 -24.35 4.80 0.72
C GLY A 126 -23.42 3.93 -0.14
N THR A 127 -22.67 4.52 -1.07
CA THR A 127 -21.77 3.81 -1.98
C THR A 127 -20.32 3.85 -1.50
N VAL A 128 -19.53 2.87 -1.94
CA VAL A 128 -18.07 2.87 -1.76
C VAL A 128 -17.40 2.66 -3.11
N LYS A 129 -16.49 3.58 -3.46
CA LYS A 129 -15.75 3.60 -4.72
C LYS A 129 -14.29 3.95 -4.48
N LEU A 130 -13.47 3.78 -5.51
CA LEU A 130 -12.12 4.36 -5.53
C LEU A 130 -12.17 5.76 -6.15
N GLU A 131 -11.51 6.71 -5.51
CA GLU A 131 -11.30 8.07 -6.02
C GLU A 131 -9.83 8.47 -5.83
N ASP A 132 -9.37 9.51 -6.50
CA ASP A 132 -8.05 10.08 -6.22
C ASP A 132 -7.92 10.39 -4.72
N CYS A 133 -6.80 9.95 -4.13
CA CYS A 133 -6.51 10.28 -2.73
C CYS A 133 -6.41 11.79 -2.56
N GLN A 134 -7.20 12.34 -1.65
CA GLN A 134 -7.26 13.79 -1.39
C GLN A 134 -6.00 14.29 -0.68
N TYR A 135 -5.44 13.47 0.20
CA TYR A 135 -4.18 13.79 0.86
C TYR A 135 -3.00 13.47 -0.06
N LYS A 136 -2.31 14.53 -0.49
CA LYS A 136 -1.09 14.51 -1.32
C LYS A 136 0.14 15.03 -0.58
N GLY A 137 0.07 15.13 0.74
CA GLY A 137 1.14 15.73 1.57
C GLY A 137 0.99 17.24 1.78
N GLY A 138 1.95 17.82 2.51
CA GLY A 138 1.99 19.25 2.77
C GLY A 138 0.76 19.77 3.53
N LYS A 139 0.05 20.74 2.93
CA LYS A 139 -1.14 21.40 3.50
C LYS A 139 -2.47 20.76 3.07
N THR A 140 -2.44 19.69 2.28
CA THR A 140 -3.68 19.02 1.83
C THR A 140 -4.40 18.40 3.03
N LEU A 141 -5.73 18.50 3.04
CA LEU A 141 -6.58 17.96 4.09
C LEU A 141 -7.17 16.63 3.62
N LEU A 142 -7.28 15.68 4.55
CA LEU A 142 -8.02 14.45 4.33
C LEU A 142 -9.51 14.70 4.56
N GLY A 143 -10.35 14.49 3.54
CA GLY A 143 -11.79 14.56 3.66
C GLY A 143 -12.37 13.43 4.50
N ALA A 144 -13.56 13.65 5.05
CA ALA A 144 -14.20 12.72 5.97
C ALA A 144 -14.62 11.40 5.30
N GLU A 145 -14.87 11.46 3.99
CA GLU A 145 -15.27 10.40 3.08
C GLU A 145 -14.14 9.44 2.70
N GLN A 146 -12.88 9.84 2.90
CA GLN A 146 -11.70 8.98 2.70
C GLN A 146 -11.02 8.59 4.03
N LYS A 147 -11.58 9.02 5.17
CA LYS A 147 -11.08 8.68 6.49
C LYS A 147 -11.78 7.43 7.05
N TRP A 148 -10.97 6.44 7.41
CA TRP A 148 -11.40 5.12 7.89
C TRP A 148 -10.67 4.72 9.18
N GLU A 149 -11.40 4.19 10.14
CA GLU A 149 -10.85 3.63 11.36
C GLU A 149 -11.05 2.12 11.34
N LEU A 150 -9.95 1.36 11.36
CA LEU A 150 -10.00 -0.07 11.62
C LEU A 150 -10.11 -0.28 13.14
N LYS A 151 -11.29 -0.71 13.58
CA LYS A 151 -11.61 -0.94 15.00
C LYS A 151 -11.12 -2.32 15.47
N ASP A 152 -10.98 -2.51 16.79
CA ASP A 152 -10.57 -3.79 17.39
C ASP A 152 -11.53 -4.95 17.06
N ASN A 153 -12.80 -4.63 16.82
CA ASN A 153 -13.83 -5.56 16.38
C ASN A 153 -13.86 -5.76 14.85
N GLN A 154 -12.77 -5.44 14.14
CA GLN A 154 -12.60 -5.68 12.70
C GLN A 154 -13.53 -4.87 11.78
N LEU A 155 -14.23 -3.86 12.32
CA LEU A 155 -15.01 -2.94 11.50
C LEU A 155 -14.09 -1.89 10.86
N PHE A 156 -14.26 -1.66 9.56
CA PHE A 156 -13.83 -0.41 8.94
C PHE A 156 -14.94 0.64 9.12
N TYR A 157 -14.74 1.52 10.11
CA TYR A 157 -15.65 2.59 10.49
C TYR A 157 -15.28 3.89 9.79
N MET A 158 -16.26 4.58 9.21
CA MET A 158 -16.12 5.92 8.65
C MET A 158 -16.70 6.95 9.63
N PRO A 159 -15.86 7.80 10.26
CA PRO A 159 -16.33 8.78 11.24
C PRO A 159 -17.27 9.83 10.66
N GLY A 160 -17.01 10.30 9.43
CA GLY A 160 -17.77 11.37 8.79
C GLY A 160 -19.26 11.08 8.62
N GLY A 161 -19.59 9.82 8.30
CA GLY A 161 -20.97 9.36 8.15
C GLY A 161 -21.49 8.51 9.31
N SER A 162 -20.64 8.17 10.29
CA SER A 162 -20.92 7.15 11.31
C SER A 162 -21.43 5.83 10.73
N MET A 163 -20.80 5.38 9.65
CA MET A 163 -21.16 4.15 8.92
C MET A 163 -19.98 3.19 8.86
N CYS A 164 -20.25 1.93 8.53
CA CYS A 164 -19.25 0.88 8.39
C CYS A 164 -19.26 0.30 6.97
N LEU A 165 -18.11 -0.16 6.51
CA LEU A 165 -17.97 -0.88 5.25
C LEU A 165 -18.67 -2.25 5.33
N SER A 166 -19.51 -2.56 4.35
CA SER A 166 -20.29 -3.80 4.27
C SER A 166 -20.15 -4.49 2.92
N ALA A 167 -20.02 -5.81 2.93
CA ALA A 167 -19.99 -6.69 1.74
C ALA A 167 -21.33 -7.37 1.44
N ARG A 168 -22.43 -6.93 2.09
CA ARG A 168 -23.73 -7.61 2.02
C ARG A 168 -24.35 -7.56 0.60
N HIS A 169 -24.11 -6.48 -0.13
CA HIS A 169 -24.63 -6.29 -1.49
C HIS A 169 -23.66 -6.80 -2.56
N GLU A 170 -24.03 -6.64 -3.83
CA GLU A 170 -23.17 -6.98 -4.98
C GLU A 170 -21.83 -6.24 -4.89
N HIS A 171 -21.89 -4.93 -4.69
CA HIS A 171 -20.75 -4.07 -4.44
C HIS A 171 -20.61 -3.72 -2.95
N PRO A 172 -19.37 -3.48 -2.46
CA PRO A 172 -19.15 -2.93 -1.14
C PRO A 172 -19.87 -1.58 -0.98
N SER A 173 -20.45 -1.36 0.19
CA SER A 173 -21.33 -0.21 0.47
C SER A 173 -21.20 0.25 1.92
N LEU A 174 -21.73 1.43 2.21
CA LEU A 174 -21.84 1.93 3.58
C LEU A 174 -23.14 1.41 4.21
N ALA A 175 -23.04 0.93 5.44
CA ALA A 175 -24.18 0.49 6.24
C ALA A 175 -24.08 0.96 7.69
N LEU A 176 -25.17 0.90 8.44
CA LEU A 176 -25.14 1.08 9.88
C LEU A 176 -24.21 0.04 10.51
N CYS A 177 -23.35 0.49 11.43
CA CYS A 177 -22.38 -0.39 12.06
C CYS A 177 -23.04 -1.44 12.95
N ASN A 178 -22.74 -2.71 12.67
CA ASN A 178 -23.18 -3.85 13.44
C ASN A 178 -22.00 -4.83 13.65
N PRO A 179 -21.37 -4.84 14.83
CA PRO A 179 -20.24 -5.74 15.14
C PRO A 179 -20.57 -7.24 15.06
N SER A 180 -21.86 -7.61 15.06
CA SER A 180 -22.29 -9.00 14.91
C SER A 180 -22.55 -9.39 13.44
N ASP A 181 -22.63 -8.42 12.52
CA ASP A 181 -22.79 -8.71 11.09
C ASP A 181 -21.45 -9.08 10.48
N ARG A 182 -21.28 -10.37 10.16
CA ARG A 182 -20.06 -10.91 9.54
C ARG A 182 -19.72 -10.26 8.20
N TYR A 183 -20.69 -9.67 7.48
CA TYR A 183 -20.43 -8.94 6.25
C TYR A 183 -19.76 -7.57 6.49
N GLN A 184 -19.64 -7.12 7.74
CA GLN A 184 -18.92 -5.90 8.12
C GLN A 184 -17.56 -6.17 8.79
N LEU A 185 -17.18 -7.44 8.96
CA LEU A 185 -15.91 -7.81 9.57
C LEU A 185 -14.85 -8.02 8.48
N TRP A 186 -13.72 -7.33 8.62
CA TRP A 186 -12.65 -7.29 7.63
C TRP A 186 -11.29 -7.57 8.25
N THR A 187 -10.43 -8.26 7.51
CA THR A 187 -9.05 -8.51 7.93
C THR A 187 -8.09 -8.31 6.76
N PHE A 188 -6.91 -7.78 7.05
CA PHE A 188 -5.78 -7.89 6.13
C PHE A 188 -5.24 -9.32 6.17
N VAL A 189 -4.95 -9.88 5.00
CA VAL A 189 -4.33 -11.21 4.79
C VAL A 189 -3.18 -11.13 3.81
#